data_AF-A0A7V4GAB7-F1
#
_entry.id   AF-A0A7V4GAB7-F1
#
_cell.length_a   1.000
_cell.length_b   1.000
_cell.length_c   1.000
_cell.angle_alpha   90.00
_cell.angle_beta   90.00
_cell.angle_gamma   90.00
#
_symmetry.space_group_name_H-M   'P 1'
#
loop_
_entity.id
_entity.type
_entity.pdbx_description
1 polymer ?
#
loop_
_entity_poly.entity_id
_entity_poly.type
_entity_poly.pdbx_seq_one_letter_code
_entity_poly.pdbx_strand_id
1 'polypeptide(L)'
;LKDPGALIARARLFFGADSAPMHLAAAVGTPAVALFGPSGVYNWGPWGEGHLVIQKDWDCIPCGRDGCQGSKVSRCLTELTPAEVRERLEDFFSKG
;
A
#
# COMPACT_ATOMS: atom_id res chain seq x y z
N LEU A 1 6.28 -16.85 12.28
CA LEU A 1 6.78 -17.03 10.90
C LEU A 1 8.30 -17.05 10.96
N LYS A 2 8.97 -18.07 10.42
CA LYS A 2 10.44 -18.19 10.54
C LYS A 2 11.20 -17.33 9.53
N ASP A 3 10.62 -17.09 8.35
CA ASP A 3 11.17 -16.18 7.34
C ASP A 3 10.04 -15.66 6.41
N PRO A 4 9.50 -14.45 6.67
CA PRO A 4 8.47 -13.86 5.82
C PRO A 4 9.02 -13.41 4.46
N GLY A 5 10.30 -13.03 4.37
CA GLY A 5 10.91 -12.57 3.12
C GLY A 5 10.98 -13.70 2.09
N ALA A 6 11.38 -14.90 2.51
CA ALA A 6 11.40 -16.09 1.65
C ALA A 6 10.02 -16.46 1.09
N LEU A 7 8.95 -16.26 1.87
CA LEU A 7 7.58 -16.48 1.40
C LEU A 7 7.15 -15.42 0.39
N ILE A 8 7.43 -14.15 0.69
CA ILE A 8 7.11 -13.02 -0.19
C ILE A 8 7.85 -13.17 -1.52
N ALA A 9 9.13 -13.54 -1.51
CA ALA A 9 9.95 -13.74 -2.72
C ALA A 9 9.38 -14.80 -3.69
N ARG A 10 8.56 -15.73 -3.18
CA ARG A 10 7.89 -16.76 -3.99
C ARG A 10 6.45 -16.40 -4.37
N ALA A 11 5.91 -15.31 -3.82
CA ALA A 11 4.59 -14.83 -4.15
C ALA A 11 4.59 -14.11 -5.50
N ARG A 12 3.44 -14.15 -6.19
CA ARG A 12 3.24 -13.36 -7.43
C ARG A 12 3.01 -11.88 -7.14
N LEU A 13 2.58 -11.55 -5.93
CA LEU A 13 2.15 -10.23 -5.52
C LEU A 13 2.13 -10.15 -3.99
N PHE A 14 2.59 -9.03 -3.44
CA PHE A 14 2.23 -8.60 -2.09
C PHE A 14 1.06 -7.61 -2.16
N PHE A 15 0.04 -7.78 -1.32
CA PHE A 15 -1.07 -6.83 -1.17
C PHE A 15 -1.27 -6.54 0.32
N GLY A 16 -1.22 -5.28 0.72
CA GLY A 16 -1.40 -4.92 2.13
C GLY A 16 -1.24 -3.42 2.43
N ALA A 17 -1.22 -3.08 3.71
CA ALA A 17 -0.98 -1.71 4.17
C ALA A 17 0.50 -1.31 4.07
N ASP A 18 0.77 -0.01 4.16
CA ASP A 18 2.08 0.63 4.25
C ASP A 18 2.87 0.20 5.51
N SER A 19 3.46 -0.98 5.45
CA SER A 19 4.12 -1.64 6.58
C SER A 19 5.36 -2.42 6.13
N ALA A 20 6.15 -2.92 7.08
CA ALA A 20 7.40 -3.62 6.80
C ALA A 20 7.31 -4.72 5.71
N PRO A 21 6.25 -5.57 5.63
CA PRO A 21 6.09 -6.55 4.56
C PRO A 21 6.08 -5.96 3.13
N MET A 22 5.56 -4.75 2.94
CA MET A 22 5.61 -4.06 1.64
C MET A 22 7.05 -3.76 1.24
N HIS A 23 7.87 -3.26 2.17
CA HIS A 23 9.29 -3.01 1.91
C HIS A 23 10.06 -4.30 1.65
N LEU A 24 9.72 -5.39 2.36
CA LEU A 24 10.29 -6.70 2.07
C LEU A 24 9.94 -7.17 0.66
N ALA A 25 8.71 -6.97 0.21
CA ALA A 25 8.29 -7.29 -1.16
C ALA A 25 9.11 -6.52 -2.20
N ALA A 26 9.27 -5.22 -2.02
CA ALA A 26 10.13 -4.40 -2.87
C ALA A 26 11.59 -4.90 -2.87
N ALA A 27 12.14 -5.21 -1.70
CA ALA A 27 13.52 -5.67 -1.54
C ALA A 27 13.80 -7.03 -2.22
N VAL A 28 12.82 -7.93 -2.27
CA VAL A 28 12.97 -9.26 -2.91
C VAL A 28 12.45 -9.29 -4.35
N GLY A 29 12.05 -8.15 -4.93
CA GLY A 29 11.59 -8.04 -6.30
C GLY A 29 10.17 -8.55 -6.56
N THR A 30 9.36 -8.74 -5.51
CA THR A 30 7.95 -9.09 -5.64
C THR A 30 7.12 -7.81 -5.86
N PRO A 31 6.26 -7.74 -6.90
CA PRO A 31 5.34 -6.62 -7.08
C PRO A 31 4.54 -6.37 -5.80
N ALA A 32 4.40 -5.09 -5.44
CA ALA A 32 3.77 -4.69 -4.19
C ALA A 32 2.61 -3.76 -4.50
N VAL A 33 1.43 -4.12 -4.03
CA VAL A 33 0.26 -3.24 -4.00
C VAL A 33 0.06 -2.80 -2.56
N ALA A 34 0.24 -1.52 -2.31
CA ALA A 34 0.21 -0.95 -0.98
C ALA A 34 -0.94 0.05 -0.81
N LEU A 35 -1.74 -0.16 0.23
CA LEU A 35 -2.79 0.77 0.66
C LEU A 35 -2.17 1.81 1.58
N PHE A 36 -2.27 3.07 1.19
CA PHE A 36 -1.77 4.21 1.94
C PHE A 36 -2.90 5.11 2.40
N GLY A 37 -2.67 5.79 3.53
CA GLY A 37 -3.60 6.73 4.13
C GLY A 37 -2.86 7.93 4.71
N PRO A 38 -2.71 8.05 6.04
CA PRO A 38 -2.05 9.21 6.63
C PRO A 38 -0.57 9.36 6.26
N SER A 39 0.13 8.25 6.04
CA SER A 39 1.55 8.21 5.78
C SER A 39 1.92 8.78 4.40
N GLY A 40 3.09 9.42 4.34
CA GLY A 40 3.60 9.99 3.08
C GLY A 40 4.24 8.94 2.17
N VAL A 41 3.65 8.72 1.00
CA VAL A 41 4.12 7.78 -0.03
C VAL A 41 5.55 8.10 -0.48
N TYR A 42 5.91 9.39 -0.59
CA TYR A 42 7.27 9.78 -0.97
C TYR A 42 8.34 9.27 0.01
N ASN A 43 8.02 9.20 1.30
CA ASN A 43 8.96 8.79 2.33
C ASN A 43 8.98 7.27 2.56
N TRP A 44 7.81 6.63 2.42
CA TRP A 44 7.59 5.25 2.86
C TRP A 44 7.09 4.32 1.77
N GLY A 45 6.98 4.78 0.52
CA GLY A 45 6.56 3.95 -0.61
C GLY A 45 7.51 2.78 -0.88
N PRO A 46 7.04 1.74 -1.58
CA PRO A 46 7.92 0.67 -2.06
C PRO A 46 8.94 1.25 -3.05
N TRP A 47 10.21 0.91 -2.88
CA TRP A 47 11.30 1.38 -3.74
C TRP A 47 11.40 0.58 -5.02
N GLY A 48 11.66 1.28 -6.13
CA GLY A 48 11.80 0.68 -7.45
C GLY A 48 10.52 0.76 -8.28
N GLU A 49 10.56 0.14 -9.45
CA GLU A 49 9.44 0.09 -10.39
C GLU A 49 8.61 -1.19 -10.20
N GLY A 50 7.42 -1.25 -10.82
CA GLY A 50 6.57 -2.44 -10.76
C GLY A 50 5.76 -2.58 -9.46
N HIS A 51 5.58 -1.48 -8.73
CA HIS A 51 4.72 -1.41 -7.55
C HIS A 51 3.53 -0.48 -7.79
N LEU A 52 2.43 -0.73 -7.07
CA LEU A 52 1.22 0.09 -7.09
C LEU A 52 0.97 0.64 -5.68
N VAL A 53 0.79 1.95 -5.59
CA VAL A 53 0.28 2.59 -4.38
C VAL A 53 -1.16 3.03 -4.62
N ILE A 54 -2.06 2.64 -3.71
CA ILE A 54 -3.47 3.03 -3.72
C ILE A 54 -3.72 3.89 -2.49
N GLN A 55 -4.18 5.11 -2.73
CA GLN A 55 -4.46 6.11 -1.70
C GLN A 55 -5.61 6.99 -2.19
N LYS A 56 -6.42 7.50 -1.26
CA LYS A 56 -7.42 8.53 -1.59
C LYS A 56 -6.73 9.81 -2.06
N ASP A 57 -7.32 10.47 -3.05
CA ASP A 57 -6.90 11.79 -3.52
C ASP A 57 -7.66 12.88 -2.77
N TRP A 58 -7.33 13.07 -1.49
CA TRP A 58 -7.92 14.10 -0.64
C TRP A 58 -6.86 15.11 -0.21
N ASP A 59 -7.21 16.38 -0.13
CA ASP A 59 -6.28 17.48 0.22
C ASP A 59 -5.49 17.27 1.52
N CYS A 60 -6.07 16.54 2.48
CA CYS A 60 -5.40 16.30 3.76
C CYS A 60 -4.35 15.19 3.69
N ILE A 61 -4.20 14.49 2.57
CA ILE A 61 -3.35 13.32 2.44
C ILE A 61 -2.05 13.70 1.71
N PRO A 62 -0.87 13.37 2.26
CA PRO A 62 -0.64 12.72 3.56
C PRO A 62 -0.74 13.71 4.74
N CYS A 63 -1.40 13.34 5.84
CA CYS A 63 -1.49 14.18 7.05
C CYS A 63 -0.52 13.79 8.17
N GLY A 64 0.07 12.59 8.13
CA GLY A 64 0.95 12.06 9.18
C GLY A 64 0.27 11.84 10.54
N ARG A 65 -1.07 11.86 10.61
CA ARG A 65 -1.82 11.70 11.87
C ARG A 65 -2.18 10.24 12.12
N ASP A 66 -2.29 9.86 13.38
CA ASP A 66 -2.72 8.52 13.80
C ASP A 66 -4.25 8.32 13.79
N GLY A 67 -5.00 9.29 13.29
CA GLY A 67 -6.45 9.23 13.09
C GLY A 67 -7.08 10.60 12.84
N CYS A 68 -8.32 10.60 12.37
CA CYS A 68 -9.11 11.81 12.16
C CYS A 68 -9.72 12.28 13.49
N GLN A 69 -9.61 13.58 13.79
CA GLN A 69 -10.31 14.21 14.92
C GLN A 69 -10.05 13.54 16.29
N GLY A 70 -8.85 13.00 16.51
CA GLY A 70 -8.49 12.34 17.77
C GLY A 70 -9.04 10.92 17.96
N SER A 71 -9.75 10.36 16.96
CA SER A 71 -10.42 9.05 17.07
C SER A 71 -9.51 7.83 16.98
N LYS A 72 -8.24 7.99 16.57
CA LYS A 72 -7.35 6.90 16.13
C LYS A 72 -7.86 6.11 14.91
N VAL A 73 -8.88 6.64 14.21
CA VAL A 73 -9.45 6.05 13.00
C VAL A 73 -9.20 6.99 11.82
N SER A 74 -8.52 6.48 10.81
CA SER A 74 -8.20 7.24 9.60
C SER A 74 -9.30 7.05 8.55
N ARG A 75 -10.11 8.08 8.35
CA ARG A 75 -11.21 8.07 7.36
C ARG A 75 -10.73 7.70 5.95
N CYS A 76 -9.54 8.16 5.57
CA CYS A 76 -8.95 7.86 4.27
C CYS A 76 -8.67 6.37 4.05
N LEU A 77 -8.48 5.59 5.11
CA LEU A 77 -8.34 4.13 5.04
C LEU A 77 -9.69 3.44 5.15
N THR A 78 -10.58 3.89 6.04
CA THR A 78 -11.89 3.24 6.25
C THR A 78 -12.88 3.50 5.12
N GLU A 79 -12.74 4.62 4.41
CA GLU A 79 -13.58 4.97 3.25
C GLU A 79 -12.95 4.58 1.91
N LEU A 80 -11.74 4.01 1.91
CA LEU A 80 -11.17 3.40 0.71
C LEU A 80 -11.90 2.08 0.45
N THR A 81 -12.77 2.09 -0.56
CA THR A 81 -13.67 0.97 -0.81
C THR A 81 -12.97 -0.17 -1.57
N PRO A 82 -13.42 -1.42 -1.41
CA PRO A 82 -12.92 -2.53 -2.23
C PRO A 82 -13.14 -2.33 -3.73
N ALA A 83 -14.15 -1.55 -4.13
CA ALA A 83 -14.41 -1.24 -5.54
C ALA A 83 -13.32 -0.34 -6.13
N GLU A 84 -12.96 0.74 -5.42
CA GLU A 84 -11.85 1.62 -5.82
C GLU A 84 -10.51 0.86 -5.86
N VAL A 85 -10.27 -0.02 -4.88
CA VAL A 85 -9.06 -0.87 -4.88
C VAL A 85 -9.04 -1.80 -6.09
N ARG A 86 -10.18 -2.43 -6.41
CA ARG A 86 -10.29 -3.36 -7.55
C ARG A 86 -10.03 -2.66 -8.87
N GLU A 87 -10.64 -1.50 -9.11
CA GLU A 87 -10.45 -0.71 -10.33
C GLU A 87 -8.96 -0.41 -10.54
N ARG A 88 -8.26 0.03 -9.49
CA ARG A 88 -6.83 0.33 -9.55
C ARG A 88 -5.95 -0.91 -9.77
N LEU A 89 -6.36 -2.06 -9.25
CA LEU A 89 -5.70 -3.35 -9.50
C LEU A 89 -5.87 -3.82 -10.94
N GLU A 90 -7.08 -3.72 -11.49
CA GLU A 90 -7.38 -4.08 -12.88
C GLU A 90 -6.57 -3.23 -13.87
N ASP A 91 -6.48 -1.92 -13.63
CA ASP A 91 -5.64 -1.00 -14.40
C ASP A 91 -4.15 -1.33 -14.33
N PHE A 92 -3.68 -1.82 -13.19
CA PHE A 92 -2.29 -2.18 -12.99
C PHE A 92 -1.93 -3.48 -13.71
N PHE A 93 -2.79 -4.49 -13.64
CA PHE A 93 -2.54 -5.80 -14.26
C PHE A 93 -2.91 -5.87 -15.75
N SER A 94 -3.74 -4.96 -16.26
CA SER A 94 -4.04 -4.88 -17.70
C SER A 94 -2.89 -4.29 -18.54
N LYS A 95 -1.91 -3.65 -17.89
CA LYS A 95 -0.74 -3.01 -18.52
C LYS A 95 0.54 -3.86 -18.48
N GLY A 96 0.47 -5.07 -17.90
CA GLY A 96 1.59 -6.00 -17.72
C GLY A 96 1.55 -7.21 -18.63
#